data_AF-A0A8J3MK68-F1
#
_entry.id   AF-A0A8J3MK68-F1
#
_cell.length_a   1.000
_cell.length_b   1.000
_cell.length_c   1.000
_cell.angle_alpha   90.00
_cell.angle_beta   90.00
_cell.angle_gamma   90.00
#
_symmetry.space_group_name_H-M   'P 1'
#
loop_
_entity.id
_entity.type
_entity.pdbx_description
1 polymer ?
#
loop_
_entity_poly.entity_id
_entity_poly.type
_entity_poly.pdbx_seq_one_letter_code
_entity_poly.pdbx_strand_id
1 'polypeptide(L)' 'MGIKDKISNEAEDLKGKTKEAAGKMTDNERLEAEGHMDQASAKAHKAGEKAKDTFDDAKDAATNAMRGRG' A
#
# COMPACT_ATOMS: atom_id res chain seq x y z
N MET A 1 1.62 -7.27 17.09
CA MET A 1 0.96 -6.74 15.86
C MET A 1 -0.46 -7.25 15.85
N GLY A 2 -1.41 -6.32 15.99
CA GLY A 2 -2.75 -6.61 16.46
C GLY A 2 -3.71 -6.92 15.32
N ILE A 3 -4.77 -7.63 15.66
CA ILE A 3 -5.94 -7.90 14.80
C ILE A 3 -6.47 -6.59 14.18
N LYS A 4 -6.29 -5.46 14.88
CA LYS A 4 -6.64 -4.10 14.41
C LYS A 4 -5.91 -3.68 13.13
N ASP A 5 -4.62 -4.00 12.96
CA ASP A 5 -3.87 -3.64 11.76
C ASP A 5 -4.34 -4.42 10.53
N LYS A 6 -4.63 -5.72 10.71
CA LYS A 6 -5.20 -6.56 9.64
C LYS A 6 -6.61 -6.13 9.27
N ILE A 7 -7.44 -5.80 10.25
CA ILE A 7 -8.80 -5.31 10.02
C ILE A 7 -8.78 -3.96 9.32
N SER A 8 -7.92 -3.01 9.69
CA SER A 8 -7.86 -1.70 9.01
C SER A 8 -7.49 -1.84 7.53
N ASN A 9 -6.47 -2.66 7.23
CA ASN A 9 -6.02 -2.87 5.85
C ASN A 9 -7.08 -3.61 5.01
N GLU A 10 -7.86 -4.51 5.62
CA GLU A 10 -8.98 -5.19 4.97
C GLU A 10 -10.22 -4.28 4.84
N ALA A 11 -10.46 -3.40 5.82
CA ALA A 11 -11.54 -2.43 5.81
C ALA A 11 -11.35 -1.35 4.75
N GLU A 12 -10.12 -0.89 4.50
CA GLU A 12 -9.83 0.02 3.39
C GLU A 12 -10.05 -0.64 2.03
N ASP A 13 -9.63 -1.90 1.87
CA ASP A 13 -9.86 -2.71 0.66
C ASP A 13 -11.37 -2.90 0.40
N LEU A 14 -12.12 -3.18 1.47
CA LEU A 14 -13.57 -3.35 1.46
C LEU A 14 -14.29 -2.03 1.17
N LYS A 15 -13.83 -0.91 1.74
CA LYS A 15 -14.36 0.44 1.48
C LYS A 15 -14.14 0.85 0.02
N GLY A 16 -12.96 0.57 -0.55
CA GLY A 16 -12.67 0.81 -1.96
C GLY A 16 -13.58 0.00 -2.89
N LYS A 17 -13.74 -1.31 -2.63
CA LYS A 17 -14.69 -2.17 -3.36
C LYS A 17 -16.14 -1.70 -3.21
N THR A 18 -16.50 -1.20 -2.04
CA THR A 18 -17.85 -0.67 -1.77
C THR A 18 -18.10 0.61 -2.56
N LYS A 19 -17.14 1.54 -2.63
CA LYS A 19 -17.24 2.74 -3.49
C LYS A 19 -17.36 2.35 -4.97
N GLU A 20 -16.58 1.37 -5.41
CA GLU A 20 -16.63 0.89 -6.81
C GLU A 20 -17.99 0.26 -7.14
N ALA A 21 -18.50 -0.61 -6.27
CA ALA A 21 -19.81 -1.24 -6.43
C ALA A 21 -20.97 -0.24 -6.36
N ALA A 22 -20.90 0.71 -5.42
CA ALA A 22 -21.89 1.78 -5.31
C ALA A 22 -21.84 2.74 -6.51
N GLY A 23 -20.65 3.05 -7.04
CA GLY A 23 -20.47 3.81 -8.27
C GLY A 23 -21.12 3.13 -9.47
N LYS A 24 -20.86 1.83 -9.65
CA LYS A 24 -21.48 0.99 -10.70
C LYS A 24 -23.00 0.92 -10.58
N MET A 25 -23.52 0.78 -9.36
CA MET A 25 -24.97 0.71 -9.13
C MET A 25 -25.69 2.04 -9.31
N THR A 26 -25.01 3.16 -9.09
CA THR A 26 -25.61 4.51 -9.15
C THR A 26 -25.25 5.27 -10.42
N ASP A 27 -24.57 4.63 -11.38
CA ASP A 27 -24.00 5.26 -12.58
C ASP A 27 -23.14 6.50 -12.23
N ASN A 28 -22.43 6.43 -11.10
CA ASN A 28 -21.61 7.52 -10.58
C ASN A 28 -20.13 7.24 -10.86
N GLU A 29 -19.67 7.72 -12.01
CA GLU A 29 -18.29 7.58 -12.49
C GLU A 29 -17.26 8.13 -11.48
N ARG A 30 -17.60 9.12 -10.65
CA ARG A 30 -16.68 9.64 -9.62
C ARG A 30 -16.43 8.62 -8.51
N LEU A 31 -17.47 7.92 -8.04
CA LEU A 31 -17.33 6.91 -6.99
C LEU A 31 -16.55 5.69 -7.48
N GLU A 32 -16.76 5.28 -8.73
CA GLU A 32 -15.98 4.22 -9.36
C GLU A 32 -14.51 4.61 -9.52
N ALA A 33 -14.24 5.82 -10.03
CA ALA A 33 -12.89 6.34 -10.18
C ALA A 33 -12.17 6.47 -8.83
N GLU A 34 -12.83 6.98 -7.80
CA GLU A 34 -12.26 7.05 -6.44
C GLU A 34 -11.88 5.67 -5.91
N GLY A 35 -12.74 4.65 -6.08
CA GLY A 35 -12.45 3.28 -5.65
C GLY A 35 -11.23 2.69 -6.36
N HIS A 36 -11.12 2.89 -7.67
CA HIS A 36 -9.95 2.46 -8.45
C HIS A 36 -8.67 3.21 -8.09
N MET A 37 -8.76 4.52 -7.85
CA MET A 37 -7.60 5.34 -7.44
C MET A 37 -7.10 4.96 -6.04
N ASP A 38 -7.99 4.72 -5.09
CA ASP A 38 -7.63 4.23 -3.75
C ASP A 38 -6.88 2.89 -3.82
N GLN A 39 -7.38 1.94 -4.63
CA GLN A 39 -6.71 0.65 -4.82
C GLN A 39 -5.35 0.76 -5.52
N ALA A 40 -5.25 1.61 -6.55
CA ALA A 40 -3.99 1.85 -7.26
C ALA A 40 -2.94 2.48 -6.35
N SER A 41 -3.34 3.50 -5.58
CA SER A 41 -2.48 4.16 -4.59
C SER A 41 -1.99 3.18 -3.52
N ALA A 42 -2.88 2.36 -2.95
CA ALA A 42 -2.51 1.36 -1.96
C ALA A 42 -1.52 0.31 -2.50
N LYS A 43 -1.71 -0.15 -3.75
CA LYS A 43 -0.77 -1.07 -4.41
C LYS A 43 0.58 -0.41 -4.67
N ALA A 44 0.58 0.83 -5.15
CA ALA A 44 1.80 1.60 -5.39
C ALA A 44 2.57 1.85 -4.08
N HIS A 45 1.87 2.19 -2.99
CA HIS A 45 2.48 2.40 -1.68
C HIS A 45 3.12 1.12 -1.16
N LYS A 46 2.41 -0.03 -1.17
CA LYS A 46 2.97 -1.32 -0.77
C LYS A 46 4.18 -1.75 -1.61
N ALA A 47 4.15 -1.49 -2.92
CA ALA A 47 5.27 -1.79 -3.80
C ALA A 47 6.48 -0.87 -3.51
N GLY A 48 6.23 0.42 -3.31
CA GLY A 48 7.25 1.41 -2.97
C GLY A 48 7.89 1.15 -1.61
N GLU A 49 7.10 0.80 -0.60
CA GLU A 49 7.58 0.44 0.73
C GLU A 49 8.47 -0.80 0.68
N LYS A 50 8.06 -1.87 -0.03
CA LYS A 50 8.92 -3.06 -0.20
C LYS A 50 10.23 -2.75 -0.93
N ALA A 51 10.17 -1.96 -2.00
CA ALA A 51 11.35 -1.58 -2.76
C ALA A 51 12.32 -0.76 -1.90
N LYS A 52 11.78 0.17 -1.08
CA LYS A 52 12.56 0.99 -0.17
C LYS A 52 13.17 0.16 0.96
N ASP A 53 12.42 -0.75 1.56
CA ASP A 53 12.89 -1.66 2.61
C ASP A 53 14.07 -2.51 2.12
N THR A 54 13.93 -3.13 0.94
CA THR A 54 15.01 -3.93 0.32
C THR A 54 16.24 -3.07 -0.02
N PHE A 55 16.02 -1.82 -0.41
CA PHE A 55 17.09 -0.89 -0.73
C PHE A 55 17.81 -0.38 0.52
N ASP A 56 17.07 -0.02 1.57
CA ASP A 56 17.64 0.37 2.86
C ASP A 56 18.41 -0.80 3.49
N ASP A 57 17.90 -2.05 3.44
CA ASP A 57 18.64 -3.25 3.87
C ASP A 57 19.97 -3.44 3.11
N ALA A 58 19.93 -3.34 1.78
CA ALA A 58 21.12 -3.49 0.95
C ALA A 58 22.16 -2.38 1.23
N LYS A 59 21.68 -1.15 1.44
CA LYS A 59 22.50 0.00 1.78
C LYS A 59 23.10 -0.12 3.18
N ASP A 60 22.34 -0.62 4.15
CA ASP A 60 22.80 -0.82 5.52
C ASP A 60 23.88 -1.93 5.57
N ALA A 61 23.66 -3.04 4.86
CA ALA A 61 24.65 -4.11 4.71
C ALA A 61 25.96 -3.61 4.07
N ALA A 62 25.86 -2.81 3.01
CA ALA A 62 27.02 -2.20 2.37
C ALA A 62 27.73 -1.20 3.29
N THR A 63 26.97 -0.40 4.03
CA THR A 63 27.51 0.58 4.99
C THR A 63 28.24 -0.11 6.13
N ASN A 64 27.67 -1.18 6.69
CA ASN A 64 28.27 -1.97 7.76
C ASN A 64 29.57 -2.67 7.29
N ALA A 65 29.57 -3.22 6.08
CA ALA A 65 30.76 -3.82 5.47
C ALA A 65 31.90 -2.80 5.23
N MET A 66 31.58 -1.54 4.91
CA MET A 66 32.58 -0.48 4.79
C MET A 66 33.03 0.06 6.16
N ARG A 67 32.13 0.10 7.14
CA ARG A 67 32.41 0.64 8.49
C ARG A 67 33.20 -0.33 9.37
N GLY A 68 33.10 -1.65 9.13
CA GLY A 68 33.84 -2.69 9.84
C GLY A 68 35.30 -2.90 9.39
N ARG A 69 35.86 -2.05 8.53
CA ARG A 69 37.26 -2.11 8.07
C ARG A 69 38.20 -1.14 8.79
N GLY A 70 37.73 -0.44 9.82
CA GLY A 70 38.52 0.47 10.66
C GLY A 70 38.81 -0.12 12.03
#